data_AF-A0AAJ2L8N2-F1
#
_entry.id   AF-A0AAJ2L8N2-F1
#
_cell.length_a   1.000
_cell.length_b   1.000
_cell.length_c   1.000
_cell.angle_alpha   90.00
_cell.angle_beta   90.00
_cell.angle_gamma   90.00
#
_symmetry.space_group_name_H-M   'P 1'
#
loop_
_entity.id
_entity.type
_entity.pdbx_description
1 polymer ?
#
loop_
_entity_poly.entity_id
_entity_poly.type
_entity_poly.pdbx_seq_one_letter_code
_entity_poly.pdbx_strand_id
1 'polypeptide(L)'
;MRQLLPIVVLLFLGNIKAWSQDHYDPKKTLSSEELFLKQGNSSRVIATPGQKYLVLDASPVIGGFHRYRFFPGDNIKFRMKNETIRFNETIASVDDSAFTIGVVNEAVGRMDYQRILLEDIRLMKVSRRIPFVSQAAPLLPLAGLIFIGADFFNKGVDNKRYTTDTSTLVIGGSLMAAGYICYKFTFASLKINSRNKLKVLETY
;
A
#
# COMPACT_ATOMS: atom_id res chain seq x y z
N MET A 1 27.87 -11.85 28.35
CA MET A 1 26.86 -12.02 27.27
C MET A 1 25.56 -12.71 27.70
N ARG A 2 25.52 -13.58 28.73
CA ARG A 2 24.31 -14.31 29.16
C ARG A 2 23.17 -13.44 29.74
N GLN A 3 23.46 -12.22 30.18
CA GLN A 3 22.48 -11.36 30.90
C GLN A 3 21.72 -10.36 30.01
N LEU A 4 22.16 -10.14 28.76
CA LEU A 4 21.46 -9.24 27.83
C LEU A 4 20.47 -9.98 26.91
N LEU A 5 20.67 -11.29 26.75
CA LEU A 5 19.76 -12.17 26.02
C LEU A 5 18.30 -12.17 26.55
N PRO A 6 18.04 -12.22 27.88
CA PRO A 6 16.67 -12.19 28.38
C PRO A 6 15.97 -10.84 28.13
N ILE A 7 16.71 -9.73 28.09
CA ILE A 7 16.16 -8.39 27.87
C ILE A 7 15.75 -8.22 26.40
N VAL A 8 16.56 -8.71 25.47
CA VAL A 8 16.22 -8.71 24.03
C VAL A 8 15.02 -9.61 23.75
N VAL A 9 14.93 -10.78 24.39
CA VAL A 9 13.76 -11.67 24.28
C VAL A 9 12.51 -11.02 24.88
N LEU A 10 12.61 -10.32 26.01
CA LEU A 10 11.48 -9.57 26.59
C LEU A 10 11.01 -8.41 25.70
N LEU A 11 11.93 -7.70 25.03
CA LEU A 11 11.59 -6.62 24.11
C LEU A 11 10.91 -7.13 22.83
N PHE A 12 11.28 -8.32 22.35
CA PHE A 12 10.59 -8.97 21.22
C PHE A 12 9.21 -9.52 21.61
N LEU A 13 9.05 -10.05 22.82
CA LEU A 13 7.75 -10.53 23.33
C LEU A 13 6.79 -9.39 23.70
N GLY A 14 7.31 -8.25 24.19
CA GLY A 14 6.51 -7.08 24.55
C GLY A 14 5.99 -6.25 23.37
N ASN A 15 6.50 -6.50 22.15
CA ASN A 15 6.06 -5.84 20.92
C ASN A 15 5.11 -6.69 20.06
N ILE A 16 4.62 -7.81 20.60
CA ILE A 16 3.47 -8.49 20.01
C ILE A 16 2.27 -7.59 20.30
N LYS A 17 1.99 -6.65 19.39
CA LYS A 17 0.72 -5.94 19.36
C LYS A 17 -0.36 -6.98 19.57
N ALA A 18 -1.16 -6.80 20.62
CA ALA A 18 -2.38 -7.54 20.83
C ALA A 18 -3.18 -7.47 19.52
N TRP A 19 -3.06 -8.52 18.72
CA TRP A 19 -3.86 -8.71 17.54
C TRP A 19 -5.24 -8.97 18.11
N SER A 20 -6.15 -8.00 17.95
CA SER A 20 -7.53 -8.07 18.38
C SER A 20 -8.08 -9.46 18.10
N GLN A 21 -8.09 -10.33 19.11
CA GLN A 21 -8.89 -11.53 19.08
C GLN A 21 -10.30 -11.03 19.34
N ASP A 22 -10.96 -10.59 18.26
CA ASP A 22 -12.41 -10.50 18.25
C ASP A 22 -12.89 -11.86 18.78
N HIS A 23 -13.59 -11.85 19.91
CA HIS A 23 -14.11 -13.06 20.54
C HIS A 23 -14.89 -13.85 19.48
N TYR A 24 -14.31 -14.94 18.99
CA TYR A 24 -14.96 -15.82 18.04
C TYR A 24 -16.07 -16.55 18.79
N ASP A 25 -17.30 -16.07 18.65
CA ASP A 25 -18.48 -16.78 19.13
C ASP A 25 -18.94 -17.76 18.02
N PRO A 26 -18.74 -19.09 18.19
CA PRO A 26 -19.15 -20.07 17.19
C PRO A 26 -20.68 -20.14 17.00
N LYS A 27 -21.48 -19.52 17.88
CA LYS A 27 -22.94 -19.47 17.77
C LYS A 27 -23.45 -18.22 17.06
N LYS A 28 -22.60 -17.20 16.87
CA LYS A 28 -22.95 -16.00 16.12
C LYS A 28 -22.70 -16.25 14.64
N THR A 29 -23.73 -16.61 13.88
CA THR A 29 -23.66 -16.53 12.41
C THR A 29 -23.39 -15.08 12.05
N LEU A 30 -22.16 -14.80 11.60
CA LEU A 30 -21.78 -13.50 11.07
C LEU A 30 -22.83 -13.10 10.03
N SER A 31 -23.43 -11.91 10.20
CA SER A 31 -24.38 -11.41 9.20
C SER A 31 -23.67 -11.30 7.86
N SER A 32 -24.41 -11.30 6.75
CA SER A 32 -23.82 -11.09 5.43
C SER A 32 -22.94 -9.84 5.37
N GLU A 33 -23.29 -8.79 6.14
CA GLU A 33 -22.51 -7.56 6.28
C GLU A 33 -21.23 -7.79 7.07
N GLU A 34 -21.28 -8.52 8.20
CA GLU A 34 -20.09 -8.85 8.99
C GLU A 34 -19.13 -9.80 8.25
N LEU A 35 -19.67 -10.76 7.47
CA LEU A 35 -18.89 -11.62 6.57
C LEU A 35 -18.20 -10.79 5.48
N PHE A 36 -18.91 -9.80 4.92
CA PHE A 36 -18.38 -8.92 3.89
C PHE A 36 -17.29 -7.98 4.42
N LEU A 37 -17.44 -7.50 5.65
CA LEU A 37 -16.44 -6.67 6.34
C LEU A 37 -15.19 -7.46 6.74
N LYS A 38 -15.34 -8.71 7.19
CA LYS A 38 -14.23 -9.58 7.62
C LYS A 38 -13.34 -10.05 6.47
N GLN A 39 -13.81 -10.01 5.21
CA GLN A 39 -13.07 -10.48 4.03
C GLN A 39 -12.05 -9.46 3.46
N GLY A 40 -11.69 -8.40 4.21
CA GLY A 40 -10.40 -7.73 4.06
C GLY A 40 -10.22 -6.84 2.82
N ASN A 41 -11.31 -6.23 2.34
CA ASN A 41 -11.24 -5.19 1.32
C ASN A 41 -11.81 -3.87 1.87
N SER A 42 -10.92 -3.04 2.41
CA SER A 42 -11.18 -1.69 2.93
C SER A 42 -11.55 -0.66 1.85
N SER A 43 -12.17 -1.09 0.75
CA SER A 43 -12.50 -0.26 -0.43
C SER A 43 -13.91 -0.58 -0.97
N ARG A 44 -14.83 -0.94 -0.08
CA ARG A 44 -16.23 -1.19 -0.45
C ARG A 44 -17.14 -0.52 0.55
N VAL A 45 -17.20 0.80 0.43
CA VAL A 45 -18.42 1.54 0.76
C VAL A 45 -19.58 0.86 0.05
N ILE A 46 -20.70 0.69 0.75
CA ILE A 46 -21.95 0.11 0.23
C ILE A 46 -22.26 0.81 -1.09
N ALA A 47 -22.13 0.08 -2.19
CA ALA A 47 -22.45 0.62 -3.51
C ALA A 47 -23.96 0.83 -3.57
N THR A 48 -24.40 2.07 -3.41
CA THR A 48 -25.81 2.42 -3.61
C THR A 48 -26.14 2.18 -5.10
N PRO A 49 -27.30 1.63 -5.46
CA PRO A 49 -27.73 1.58 -6.86
C PRO A 49 -27.68 2.98 -7.48
N GLY A 50 -27.16 3.10 -8.69
CA GLY A 50 -26.97 4.39 -9.37
C GLY A 50 -25.74 5.21 -8.92
N GLN A 51 -24.83 4.63 -8.14
CA GLN A 51 -23.61 5.31 -7.70
C GLN A 51 -22.53 5.28 -8.79
N LYS A 52 -22.07 6.46 -9.20
CA LYS A 52 -20.95 6.62 -10.12
C LYS A 52 -19.62 6.31 -9.44
N TYR A 53 -18.73 5.64 -10.17
CA TYR A 53 -17.40 5.26 -9.70
C TYR A 53 -16.38 5.28 -10.85
N LEU A 54 -15.11 5.47 -10.49
CA LEU A 54 -14.02 5.49 -11.44
C LEU A 54 -13.55 4.07 -11.74
N VAL A 55 -13.23 3.84 -13.01
CA VAL A 55 -12.69 2.58 -13.50
C VAL A 55 -11.44 2.83 -14.30
N LEU A 56 -10.35 2.18 -13.89
CA LEU A 56 -9.12 2.13 -14.64
C LEU A 56 -8.97 0.75 -15.28
N ASP A 57 -9.26 0.71 -16.58
CA ASP A 57 -9.02 -0.44 -17.44
C ASP A 57 -7.55 -0.43 -17.86
N ALA A 58 -6.74 -1.29 -17.24
CA ALA A 58 -5.30 -1.35 -17.46
C ALA A 58 -4.92 -2.61 -18.23
N SER A 59 -4.20 -2.42 -19.34
CA SER A 59 -3.57 -3.49 -20.11
C SER A 59 -2.05 -3.33 -20.04
N PRO A 60 -1.41 -3.71 -18.92
CA PRO A 60 0.03 -3.56 -18.75
C PRO A 60 0.80 -4.44 -19.74
N VAL A 61 2.06 -4.10 -19.99
CA VAL A 61 2.95 -4.89 -20.87
C VAL A 61 3.19 -6.29 -20.32
N ILE A 62 3.19 -6.42 -18.99
CA ILE A 62 3.38 -7.67 -18.25
C ILE A 62 2.19 -7.83 -17.29
N GLY A 63 1.56 -9.01 -17.36
CA GLY A 63 0.30 -9.30 -16.67
C GLY A 63 -0.90 -9.00 -17.57
N GLY A 64 -1.96 -9.80 -17.45
CA GLY A 64 -3.17 -9.64 -18.26
C GLY A 64 -3.95 -8.36 -17.97
N PHE A 65 -5.12 -8.24 -18.61
CA PHE A 65 -6.04 -7.14 -18.37
C PHE A 65 -6.47 -7.07 -16.90
N HIS A 66 -6.41 -5.88 -16.30
CA HIS A 66 -6.84 -5.62 -14.94
C HIS A 66 -7.76 -4.40 -14.88
N ARG A 67 -8.88 -4.54 -14.17
CA ARG A 67 -9.84 -3.46 -13.94
C ARG A 67 -9.78 -3.02 -12.48
N TYR A 68 -9.27 -1.83 -12.25
CA TYR A 68 -9.31 -1.20 -10.93
C TYR A 68 -10.57 -0.35 -10.81
N ARG A 69 -11.24 -0.43 -9.66
CA ARG A 69 -12.46 0.33 -9.37
C ARG A 69 -12.20 1.21 -8.16
N PHE A 70 -12.59 2.47 -8.24
CA PHE A 70 -12.47 3.44 -7.15
C PHE A 70 -13.81 4.11 -6.93
N PHE A 71 -14.36 3.94 -5.73
CA PHE A 71 -15.65 4.49 -5.33
C PHE A 71 -15.47 5.78 -4.53
N PRO A 72 -16.50 6.63 -4.42
CA PRO A 72 -16.55 7.67 -3.40
C PRO A 72 -16.22 7.10 -2.01
N GLY A 73 -15.30 7.75 -1.30
CA GLY A 73 -14.73 7.29 -0.03
C GLY A 73 -13.39 6.56 -0.17
N ASP A 74 -13.02 6.08 -1.36
CA ASP A 74 -11.71 5.46 -1.58
C ASP A 74 -10.60 6.52 -1.64
N ASN A 75 -9.44 6.19 -1.08
CA ASN A 75 -8.23 6.98 -1.26
C ASN A 75 -7.52 6.60 -2.57
N ILE A 76 -7.23 7.61 -3.40
CA ILE A 76 -6.57 7.44 -4.69
C ILE A 76 -5.27 8.23 -4.77
N LYS A 77 -4.30 7.62 -5.48
CA LYS A 77 -3.01 8.23 -5.76
C LYS A 77 -2.88 8.53 -7.24
N PHE A 78 -2.76 9.79 -7.61
CA PHE A 78 -2.69 10.19 -9.01
C PHE A 78 -1.77 11.39 -9.23
N ARG A 79 -1.48 11.67 -10.50
CA ARG A 79 -0.74 12.85 -10.93
C ARG A 79 -1.41 13.44 -12.17
N MET A 80 -1.55 14.76 -12.20
CA MET A 80 -2.11 15.51 -13.31
C MET A 80 -1.07 15.77 -14.43
N LYS A 81 -1.51 16.12 -15.63
CA LYS A 81 -0.64 16.32 -16.82
C LYS A 81 0.42 17.40 -16.61
N ASN A 82 0.04 18.50 -15.98
CA ASN A 82 0.88 19.69 -15.80
C ASN A 82 1.50 19.80 -14.40
N GLU A 83 1.44 18.72 -13.62
CA GLU A 83 1.94 18.73 -12.25
C GLU A 83 3.02 17.68 -12.01
N THR A 84 3.96 18.04 -11.15
CA THR A 84 5.04 17.15 -10.68
C THR A 84 4.64 16.43 -9.40
N ILE A 85 3.73 17.04 -8.63
CA ILE A 85 3.23 16.55 -7.34
C ILE A 85 2.37 15.30 -7.57
N ARG A 86 2.28 14.46 -6.54
CA ARG A 86 1.38 13.30 -6.52
C ARG A 86 0.35 13.56 -5.45
N PHE A 87 -0.92 13.54 -5.83
CA PHE A 87 -2.04 13.60 -4.92
C PHE A 87 -2.26 12.25 -4.25
N ASN A 88 -2.74 12.28 -3.00
CA ASN A 88 -3.07 11.11 -2.20
C ASN A 88 -4.35 11.38 -1.40
N GLU A 89 -5.43 11.60 -2.13
CA GLU A 89 -6.64 12.18 -1.57
C GLU A 89 -7.81 11.20 -1.64
N THR A 90 -8.82 11.46 -0.82
CA THR A 90 -10.06 10.69 -0.79
C THR A 90 -11.04 11.23 -1.83
N ILE A 91 -11.67 10.33 -2.60
CA ILE A 91 -12.73 10.70 -3.54
C ILE A 91 -13.97 11.12 -2.75
N ALA A 92 -14.41 12.36 -2.90
CA ALA A 92 -15.65 12.85 -2.32
C ALA A 92 -16.87 12.46 -3.19
N SER A 93 -16.77 12.65 -4.50
CA SER A 93 -17.83 12.32 -5.46
C SER A 93 -17.28 12.06 -6.86
N VAL A 94 -18.08 11.43 -7.72
CA VAL A 94 -17.73 11.11 -9.12
C VAL A 94 -18.86 11.55 -10.04
N ASP A 95 -18.53 12.30 -11.09
CA ASP A 95 -19.42 12.73 -12.17
C ASP A 95 -19.02 12.03 -13.48
N ASP A 96 -19.68 12.36 -14.60
CA ASP A 96 -19.44 11.67 -15.89
C ASP A 96 -18.05 11.87 -16.49
N SER A 97 -17.46 13.06 -16.29
CA SER A 97 -16.15 13.43 -16.84
C SER A 97 -15.17 13.95 -15.79
N ALA A 98 -15.57 13.94 -14.51
CA ALA A 98 -14.78 14.48 -13.42
C ALA A 98 -14.97 13.67 -12.14
N PHE A 99 -14.09 13.89 -11.17
CA PHE A 99 -14.31 13.48 -9.79
C PHE A 99 -13.89 14.62 -8.86
N THR A 100 -14.42 14.61 -7.65
CA THR A 100 -14.09 15.59 -6.62
C THR A 100 -13.24 14.91 -5.56
N ILE A 101 -12.16 15.56 -5.16
CA ILE A 101 -11.33 15.13 -4.03
C ILE A 101 -11.57 16.04 -2.84
N GLY A 102 -11.49 15.48 -1.63
CA GLY A 102 -11.43 16.25 -0.40
C GLY A 102 -9.99 16.46 0.02
N VAL A 103 -9.53 17.71 0.05
CA VAL A 103 -8.20 18.12 0.52
C VAL A 103 -8.33 18.78 1.88
N VAL A 104 -7.56 18.34 2.87
CA VAL A 104 -7.56 18.99 4.19
C VAL A 104 -6.66 20.22 4.12
N ASN A 105 -7.25 21.40 4.29
CA ASN A 105 -6.51 22.64 4.39
C ASN A 105 -6.05 22.83 5.84
N GLU A 106 -4.79 22.52 6.12
CA GLU A 106 -4.20 22.60 7.46
C GLU A 106 -4.20 24.02 8.05
N ALA A 107 -4.20 25.06 7.21
CA ALA A 107 -4.18 26.44 7.68
C ALA A 107 -5.53 26.90 8.25
N VAL A 108 -6.63 26.37 7.73
CA VAL A 108 -8.01 26.76 8.11
C VAL A 108 -8.72 25.65 8.89
N GLY A 109 -8.14 24.44 8.93
CA GLY A 109 -8.74 23.26 9.58
C GLY A 109 -10.03 22.79 8.90
N ARG A 110 -10.20 23.08 7.60
CA ARG A 110 -11.41 22.76 6.82
C ARG A 110 -11.07 21.87 5.62
N MET A 111 -12.05 21.09 5.18
CA MET A 111 -11.94 20.32 3.95
C MET A 111 -12.34 21.19 2.76
N ASP A 112 -11.39 21.37 1.83
CA ASP A 112 -11.62 21.99 0.54
C ASP A 112 -11.91 20.90 -0.49
N TYR A 113 -12.91 21.14 -1.34
CA TYR A 113 -13.31 20.19 -2.38
C TYR A 113 -12.83 20.68 -3.74
N GLN A 114 -11.98 19.88 -4.39
CA GLN A 114 -11.44 20.20 -5.70
C GLN A 114 -11.99 19.24 -6.75
N ARG A 115 -12.62 19.80 -7.79
CA ARG A 115 -13.06 19.06 -8.97
C ARG A 115 -11.89 18.84 -9.92
N ILE A 116 -11.71 17.61 -10.39
CA ILE A 116 -10.63 17.21 -11.30
C ILE A 116 -11.23 16.49 -12.50
N LEU A 117 -10.90 16.96 -13.71
CA LEU A 117 -11.32 16.34 -14.94
C LEU A 117 -10.52 15.06 -15.20
N LEU A 118 -11.19 14.02 -15.73
CA LEU A 118 -10.54 12.75 -16.05
C LEU A 118 -9.43 12.93 -17.11
N GLU A 119 -9.62 13.88 -18.02
CA GLU A 119 -8.64 14.17 -19.08
C GLU A 119 -7.36 14.80 -18.54
N ASP A 120 -7.39 15.45 -17.38
CA ASP A 120 -6.21 16.06 -16.78
C ASP A 120 -5.35 15.04 -16.05
N ILE A 121 -5.86 13.83 -15.81
CA ILE A 121 -5.11 12.76 -15.17
C ILE A 121 -4.07 12.18 -16.12
N ARG A 122 -2.81 12.23 -15.70
CA ARG A 122 -1.69 11.66 -16.44
C ARG A 122 -1.35 10.26 -15.97
N LEU A 123 -1.31 10.04 -14.66
CA LEU A 123 -0.88 8.79 -14.04
C LEU A 123 -1.79 8.44 -12.87
N MET A 124 -2.17 7.16 -12.79
CA MET A 124 -2.80 6.56 -11.62
C MET A 124 -1.83 5.58 -10.98
N LYS A 125 -1.63 5.67 -9.66
CA LYS A 125 -0.84 4.70 -8.91
C LYS A 125 -1.77 3.68 -8.29
N VAL A 126 -1.58 2.43 -8.67
CA VAL A 126 -2.38 1.29 -8.21
C VAL A 126 -1.52 0.33 -7.41
N SER A 127 -2.16 -0.38 -6.48
CA SER A 127 -1.54 -1.48 -5.74
C SER A 127 -2.02 -2.80 -6.31
N ARG A 128 -1.09 -3.68 -6.67
CA ARG A 128 -1.32 -5.07 -7.07
C ARG A 128 -0.97 -5.94 -5.88
N ARG A 129 -1.96 -6.70 -5.37
CA ARG A 129 -1.70 -7.72 -4.36
C ARG A 129 -1.25 -8.99 -5.06
N ILE A 130 0.06 -9.15 -5.24
CA ILE A 130 0.66 -10.36 -5.80
C ILE A 130 1.11 -11.22 -4.60
N PRO A 131 0.59 -12.45 -4.44
CA PRO A 131 1.00 -13.35 -3.37
C PRO A 131 2.52 -13.46 -3.29
N PHE A 132 3.06 -13.48 -2.08
CA PHE A 132 4.50 -13.48 -1.76
C PHE A 132 5.26 -12.20 -2.16
N VAL A 133 5.10 -11.70 -3.39
CA VAL A 133 5.83 -10.53 -3.90
C VAL A 133 5.49 -9.27 -3.11
N SER A 134 4.21 -9.01 -2.85
CA SER A 134 3.79 -7.83 -2.10
C SER A 134 4.24 -7.86 -0.64
N GLN A 135 4.42 -9.04 -0.06
CA GLN A 135 4.94 -9.21 1.31
C GLN A 135 6.48 -9.16 1.34
N ALA A 136 7.14 -9.67 0.30
CA ALA A 136 8.59 -9.62 0.16
C ALA A 136 9.14 -8.18 0.01
N ALA A 137 8.35 -7.28 -0.58
CA ALA A 137 8.72 -5.88 -0.78
C ALA A 137 9.21 -5.18 0.52
N PRO A 138 8.48 -5.25 1.65
CA PRO A 138 8.99 -4.75 2.93
C PRO A 138 9.91 -5.72 3.68
N LEU A 139 9.72 -7.04 3.54
CA LEU A 139 10.46 -8.03 4.34
C LEU A 139 11.92 -8.20 3.91
N LEU A 140 12.21 -8.22 2.60
CA LEU A 140 13.57 -8.43 2.12
C LEU A 140 14.53 -7.29 2.50
N PRO A 141 14.16 -6.00 2.35
CA PRO A 141 15.02 -4.91 2.80
C PRO A 141 15.23 -4.92 4.31
N LEU A 142 14.18 -5.26 5.08
CA LEU A 142 14.29 -5.40 6.53
C LEU A 142 15.24 -6.54 6.91
N ALA A 143 15.13 -7.70 6.27
CA ALA A 143 16.05 -8.82 6.48
C ALA A 143 17.49 -8.42 6.13
N GLY A 144 17.70 -7.68 5.03
CA GLY A 144 19.01 -7.15 4.65
C GLY A 144 19.59 -6.18 5.69
N LEU A 145 18.78 -5.26 6.23
CA LEU A 145 19.19 -4.36 7.31
C LEU A 145 19.55 -5.12 8.59
N ILE A 146 18.72 -6.09 8.98
CA ILE A 146 18.98 -6.93 10.16
C ILE A 146 20.28 -7.72 9.98
N PHE A 147 20.53 -8.28 8.78
CA PHE A 147 21.73 -9.07 8.50
C PHE A 147 23.01 -8.23 8.59
N ILE A 148 23.02 -7.04 7.97
CA ILE A 148 24.13 -6.09 8.04
C ILE A 148 24.34 -5.60 9.47
N GLY A 149 23.25 -5.25 10.17
CA GLY A 149 23.30 -4.81 11.56
C GLY A 149 23.84 -5.89 12.48
N ALA A 150 23.40 -7.14 12.33
CA ALA A 150 23.85 -8.26 13.13
C ALA A 150 25.37 -8.48 13.01
N ASP A 151 25.94 -8.44 11.80
CA ASP A 151 27.39 -8.57 11.61
C ASP A 151 28.16 -7.39 12.25
N PHE A 152 27.64 -6.17 12.08
CA PHE A 152 28.22 -4.97 12.67
C PHE A 152 28.28 -5.06 14.21
N PHE A 153 27.19 -5.49 14.84
CA PHE A 153 27.13 -5.64 16.30
C PHE A 153 27.92 -6.85 16.80
N ASN A 154 27.86 -7.99 16.12
CA ASN A 154 28.61 -9.19 16.52
C ASN A 154 30.11 -8.92 16.57
N LYS A 155 30.65 -8.19 15.58
CA LYS A 155 32.08 -7.80 15.59
C LYS A 155 32.42 -6.83 16.70
N GLY A 156 31.54 -5.88 16.98
CA GLY A 156 31.72 -4.97 18.12
C GLY A 156 31.72 -5.68 19.48
N VAL A 157 30.86 -6.69 19.65
CA VAL A 157 30.80 -7.53 20.86
C VAL A 157 32.04 -8.42 21.01
N ASP A 158 32.64 -8.85 19.90
CA ASP A 158 33.88 -9.63 19.87
C ASP A 158 35.16 -8.78 20.10
N ASN A 159 35.04 -7.54 20.60
CA ASN A 159 36.13 -6.56 20.73
C ASN A 159 36.86 -6.24 19.41
N LYS A 160 36.25 -6.54 18.26
CA LYS A 160 36.76 -6.12 16.95
C LYS A 160 36.23 -4.72 16.66
N ARG A 161 36.89 -4.02 15.73
CA ARG A 161 36.41 -2.72 15.24
C ARG A 161 35.01 -2.90 14.68
N TYR A 162 34.09 -2.02 15.05
CA TYR A 162 32.77 -1.92 14.44
C TYR A 162 32.90 -1.77 12.93
N THR A 163 32.68 -2.86 12.22
CA THR A 163 32.85 -2.96 10.78
C THR A 163 31.95 -4.07 10.25
N THR A 164 31.77 -4.10 8.94
CA THR A 164 30.92 -5.09 8.27
C THR A 164 31.73 -5.71 7.14
N ASP A 165 31.65 -7.03 6.98
CA ASP A 165 32.34 -7.68 5.87
C ASP A 165 31.70 -7.31 4.54
N THR A 166 32.53 -7.27 3.49
CA THR A 166 32.06 -7.07 2.12
C THR A 166 31.03 -8.12 1.72
N SER A 167 31.18 -9.37 2.15
CA SER A 167 30.19 -10.44 1.91
C SER A 167 28.84 -10.13 2.55
N THR A 168 28.83 -9.67 3.80
CA THR A 168 27.59 -9.29 4.51
C THR A 168 26.90 -8.11 3.82
N LEU A 169 27.68 -7.11 3.38
CA LEU A 169 27.15 -5.97 2.62
C LEU A 169 26.57 -6.41 1.27
N VAL A 170 27.25 -7.32 0.56
CA VAL A 170 26.75 -7.85 -0.72
C VAL A 170 25.45 -8.62 -0.52
N ILE A 171 25.38 -9.51 0.48
CA ILE A 171 24.17 -10.30 0.76
C ILE A 171 23.03 -9.38 1.20
N GLY A 172 23.26 -8.51 2.19
CA GLY A 172 22.23 -7.60 2.70
C GLY A 172 21.77 -6.60 1.63
N GLY A 173 22.69 -6.08 0.83
CA GLY A 173 22.39 -5.22 -0.31
C GLY A 173 21.58 -5.94 -1.40
N SER A 174 21.88 -7.21 -1.68
CA SER A 174 21.12 -8.01 -2.65
C SER A 174 19.66 -8.22 -2.21
N LEU A 175 19.44 -8.45 -0.91
CA LEU A 175 18.10 -8.58 -0.33
C LEU A 175 17.33 -7.25 -0.44
N MET A 176 17.97 -6.12 -0.15
CA MET A 176 17.35 -4.80 -0.33
C MET A 176 16.97 -4.54 -1.79
N ALA A 177 17.87 -4.85 -2.72
CA ALA A 177 17.62 -4.69 -4.15
C ALA A 177 16.44 -5.57 -4.63
N ALA A 178 16.39 -6.83 -4.20
CA ALA A 178 15.28 -7.73 -4.50
C ALA A 178 13.95 -7.19 -3.94
N GLY A 179 13.95 -6.69 -2.70
CA GLY A 179 12.78 -6.04 -2.09
C GLY A 179 12.30 -4.81 -2.87
N TYR A 180 13.23 -3.99 -3.37
CA TYR A 180 12.90 -2.85 -4.22
C TYR A 180 12.23 -3.27 -5.54
N ILE A 181 12.71 -4.36 -6.16
CA ILE A 181 12.09 -4.92 -7.37
C ILE A 181 10.66 -5.40 -7.05
N CYS A 182 10.47 -6.14 -5.95
CA CYS A 182 9.14 -6.57 -5.50
C CYS A 182 8.21 -5.37 -5.23
N TYR A 183 8.72 -4.28 -4.66
CA TYR A 183 7.97 -3.04 -4.46
C TYR A 183 7.49 -2.45 -5.79
N LYS A 184 8.34 -2.43 -6.83
CA LYS A 184 7.98 -1.92 -8.16
C LYS A 184 6.90 -2.75 -8.83
N PHE A 185 6.91 -4.07 -8.66
CA PHE A 185 5.85 -4.94 -9.16
C PHE A 185 4.52 -4.78 -8.41
N THR A 186 4.60 -4.52 -7.10
CA THR A 186 3.43 -4.30 -6.24
C THR A 186 2.76 -2.96 -6.51
N PHE A 187 3.54 -1.87 -6.60
CA PHE A 187 3.00 -0.53 -6.74
C PHE A 187 3.26 0.04 -8.14
N ALA A 188 2.34 -0.24 -9.06
CA ALA A 188 2.45 0.19 -10.44
C ALA A 188 1.94 1.62 -10.63
N SER A 189 2.70 2.43 -11.38
CA SER A 189 2.23 3.73 -11.90
C SER A 189 1.80 3.57 -13.35
N LEU A 190 0.50 3.68 -13.59
CA LEU A 190 -0.11 3.47 -14.89
C LEU A 190 -0.39 4.81 -15.56
N LYS A 191 0.23 5.06 -16.71
CA LYS A 191 -0.01 6.27 -17.51
C LYS A 191 -1.33 6.11 -18.26
N ILE A 192 -2.20 7.10 -18.14
CA ILE A 192 -3.46 7.14 -18.89
C ILE A 192 -3.13 7.37 -20.36
N ASN A 193 -3.52 6.42 -21.20
CA ASN A 193 -3.26 6.40 -22.64
C ASN A 193 -4.24 5.42 -23.34
N SER A 194 -3.97 5.05 -24.60
CA SER A 194 -4.81 4.09 -25.33
C SER A 194 -4.90 2.70 -24.67
N ARG A 195 -3.89 2.27 -23.91
CA ARG A 195 -3.83 0.97 -23.22
C ARG A 195 -4.40 1.00 -21.80
N ASN A 196 -4.26 2.13 -21.11
CA ASN A 196 -4.81 2.32 -19.76
C ASN A 196 -5.85 3.45 -19.80
N LYS A 197 -7.12 3.10 -19.76
CA LYS A 197 -8.23 4.05 -19.89
C LYS A 197 -8.88 4.27 -18.54
N LEU A 198 -8.94 5.53 -18.11
CA LEU A 198 -9.73 5.96 -16.97
C LEU A 198 -11.11 6.38 -17.49
N LYS A 199 -12.17 5.83 -16.89
CA LYS A 199 -13.58 6.10 -17.27
C LYS A 199 -14.47 6.07 -16.04
N VAL A 200 -15.69 6.55 -16.19
CA VAL A 200 -16.73 6.50 -15.15
C VAL A 200 -17.72 5.42 -15.53
N LEU A 201 -18.15 4.62 -14.54
CA LEU A 201 -19.26 3.67 -14.66
C LEU A 201 -20.22 3.90 -13.50
N GLU A 202 -21.41 3.33 -13.60
CA GLU A 202 -22.47 3.40 -12.60
C GLU A 202 -22.80 1.99 -12.08
N THR A 203 -23.17 1.89 -10.81
CA THR A 203 -23.64 0.64 -10.20
C THR A 203 -25.09 0.38 -10.59
N TYR A 204 -25.41 -0.89 -10.85
CA TYR A 204 -26.76 -1.35 -11.17
C TYR A 204 -27.64 -1.41 -9.93
#